data_AF-A0AAV6Y2Y2-F1
#
_entry.id   AF-A0AAV6Y2Y2-F1
#
_cell.length_a   1.000
_cell.length_b   1.000
_cell.length_c   1.000
_cell.angle_alpha   90.00
_cell.angle_beta   90.00
_cell.angle_gamma   90.00
#
_symmetry.space_group_name_H-M   'P 1'
#
loop_
_entity.id
_entity.type
_entity.pdbx_description
1 polymer ?
#
loop_
_entity_poly.entity_id
_entity_poly.type
_entity_poly.pdbx_seq_one_letter_code
_entity_poly.pdbx_strand_id
1 'polypeptide(L)'
;MGFRHNSRSMLQLFLLISSCFSLGFSVDTLRFNQSIRDSDFLVSNGQNLKFGFFSPGNNTHRYVGVMYNNISAMTVVWTANRDSPLNDSNGTVQISSDGNLVILDGQMGVVWSSNLSSSVTNSSVRLLDTGNLVLQNSDGRIVWQSFQHASDSFMPNMRIMTDLSTNERNMLTSWRSPNDPSLGSFTALIEPLQIPQLFIRNGSDPYWRSGPWNGQIFIGVPGMEVNLYQNGFDLVNDNPETAYLTFSYVNISVLTYFALNSSGNFQQKLLSHRNGDWEVTWSSIQNECDVYGKCGSFGSCNARDNPICTCLPGFEPKNIDEWNAANWSNGCTRRTPLQSERNDSFGEIDGFLELNRVKLPDNTRWSLTLEADCGSQCLNTSSCIAYAFYTGIGCMLWNESLIDVQKFSSGGADLYIRLAYSELHKKRNWTSIIATTVVLGFITISVCTLFCLKWYRADRFTRGHSIRDGETIISERERFALGFFSPQGSSVRYVGIWYYKVANEPVVWVANRETPVLDNGGALTIGNDGNLIVLNGDNNIIWSSK
;
A
#
# COMPACT_ATOMS: atom_id res chain seq x y z
N MET A 1 56.92 1.26 74.29
CA MET A 1 57.28 0.90 72.89
C MET A 1 56.13 0.07 72.35
N GLY A 2 55.41 0.38 71.29
CA GLY A 2 55.44 1.46 70.32
C GLY A 2 54.40 1.05 69.28
N PHE A 3 53.22 1.68 69.30
CA PHE A 3 52.19 1.49 68.28
C PHE A 3 52.65 2.15 66.99
N ARG A 4 52.93 1.37 65.95
CA ARG A 4 53.02 1.88 64.57
C ARG A 4 52.77 0.74 63.58
N HIS A 5 51.57 0.73 63.03
CA HIS A 5 51.25 0.55 61.60
C HIS A 5 49.88 -0.11 61.44
N ASN A 6 48.86 0.70 61.14
CA ASN A 6 47.78 0.29 60.23
C ASN A 6 46.91 1.43 59.68
N SER A 7 47.31 2.71 59.82
CA SER A 7 46.51 3.81 59.26
C SER A 7 46.60 3.94 57.73
N ARG A 8 47.68 3.45 57.08
CA ARG A 8 47.81 3.53 55.62
C ARG A 8 46.88 2.56 54.86
N SER A 9 46.59 1.37 55.41
CA SER A 9 45.69 0.41 54.77
C SER A 9 44.23 0.80 54.91
N MET A 10 43.84 1.41 56.04
CA MET A 10 42.49 1.94 56.24
C MET A 10 42.22 3.17 55.38
N LEU A 11 43.21 4.06 55.17
CA LEU A 11 43.06 5.24 54.32
C LEU A 11 42.91 4.87 52.83
N GLN A 12 43.60 3.83 52.36
CA GLN A 12 43.46 3.34 50.99
C GLN A 12 42.11 2.65 50.76
N LEU A 13 41.60 1.91 51.76
CA LEU A 13 40.26 1.32 51.70
C LEU A 13 39.16 2.39 51.73
N PHE A 14 39.34 3.45 52.52
CA PHE A 14 38.39 4.58 52.58
C PHE A 14 38.40 5.42 51.29
N LEU A 15 39.55 5.58 50.63
CA LEU A 15 39.66 6.24 49.32
C LEU A 15 39.06 5.38 48.19
N LEU A 16 39.21 4.05 48.24
CA LEU A 16 38.58 3.11 47.30
C LEU A 16 37.05 3.06 47.48
N ILE A 17 36.56 3.11 48.71
CA ILE A 17 35.13 3.20 49.03
C ILE A 17 34.59 4.59 48.62
N SER A 18 35.35 5.68 48.84
CA SER A 18 34.99 7.03 48.38
C SER A 18 34.95 7.15 46.84
N SER A 19 35.78 6.42 46.10
CA SER A 19 35.67 6.31 44.64
C SER A 19 34.50 5.42 44.18
N CYS A 20 33.99 4.55 45.07
CA CYS A 20 32.83 3.69 44.82
C CYS A 20 31.48 4.34 45.16
N PHE A 21 31.49 5.53 45.80
CA PHE A 21 30.31 6.33 46.13
C PHE A 21 30.11 7.54 45.20
N SER A 22 30.57 7.46 43.95
CA SER A 22 29.94 8.21 42.87
C SER A 22 28.68 7.45 42.39
N LEU A 23 27.76 7.20 43.33
CA LEU A 23 26.37 6.99 42.97
C LEU A 23 25.92 8.31 42.35
N GLY A 24 25.92 8.37 41.01
CA GLY A 24 25.37 9.51 40.30
C GLY A 24 23.91 9.65 40.71
N PHE A 25 23.63 10.54 41.66
CA PHE A 25 22.27 10.92 41.99
C PHE A 25 21.69 11.55 40.72
N SER A 26 20.67 10.92 40.13
CA SER A 26 19.91 11.52 39.05
C SER A 26 19.25 12.78 39.59
N VAL A 27 19.68 13.95 39.11
CA VAL A 27 19.03 15.21 39.42
C VAL A 27 17.90 15.41 38.41
N ASP A 28 16.68 15.09 38.79
CA ASP A 28 15.48 15.26 37.95
C ASP A 28 14.88 16.66 38.06
N THR A 29 15.34 17.46 39.02
CA THR A 29 14.74 18.73 39.44
C THR A 29 15.75 19.87 39.43
N LEU A 30 15.41 20.96 38.74
CA LEU A 30 16.10 22.25 38.77
C LEU A 30 15.34 23.22 39.69
N ARG A 31 16.02 23.76 40.69
CA ARG A 31 15.46 24.72 41.66
C ARG A 31 15.89 26.16 41.34
N PHE A 32 15.22 27.12 41.96
CA PHE A 32 15.63 28.52 41.95
C PHE A 32 17.11 28.67 42.40
N ASN A 33 17.86 29.58 41.75
CA ASN A 33 19.33 29.76 41.87
C ASN A 33 20.21 28.60 41.37
N GLN A 34 19.64 27.56 40.77
CA GLN A 34 20.40 26.57 40.01
C GLN A 34 20.31 26.89 38.52
N SER A 35 21.31 26.42 37.77
CA SER A 35 21.37 26.60 36.32
C SER A 35 21.92 25.33 35.66
N ILE A 36 21.44 25.05 34.46
CA ILE A 36 21.99 24.03 33.58
C ILE A 36 22.84 24.76 32.54
N ARG A 37 24.12 24.41 32.45
CA ARG A 37 25.02 24.85 31.37
C ARG A 37 25.14 23.75 30.32
N ASP A 38 25.91 24.04 29.28
CA ASP A 38 26.04 23.21 28.08
C ASP A 38 26.33 21.71 28.33
N SER A 39 27.14 21.40 29.33
CA SER A 39 27.53 20.03 29.72
C SER A 39 26.61 19.37 30.75
N ASP A 40 25.69 20.13 31.32
CA ASP A 40 24.85 19.71 32.43
C ASP A 40 23.52 19.16 31.91
N PHE A 41 22.93 18.22 32.65
CA PHE A 41 21.63 17.63 32.30
C PHE A 41 20.79 17.40 33.55
N LEU A 42 19.48 17.59 33.41
CA LEU A 42 18.53 16.91 34.28
C LEU A 42 18.30 15.51 33.74
N VAL A 43 18.23 14.51 34.61
CA VAL A 43 17.98 13.12 34.22
C VAL A 43 16.73 12.66 34.96
N SER A 44 15.77 12.08 34.23
CA SER A 44 14.54 11.58 34.84
C SER A 44 14.85 10.48 35.86
N ASN A 45 13.96 10.27 36.82
CA ASN A 45 14.19 9.32 37.92
C ASN A 45 14.42 7.87 37.43
N GLY A 46 13.70 7.45 36.40
CA GLY A 46 13.87 6.18 35.69
C GLY A 46 15.06 6.14 34.73
N GLN A 47 15.83 7.23 34.62
CA GLN A 47 17.06 7.36 33.83
C GLN A 47 16.92 7.14 32.31
N ASN A 48 15.70 7.09 31.80
CA ASN A 48 15.41 6.87 30.38
C ASN A 48 15.46 8.16 29.56
N LEU A 49 15.34 9.32 30.21
CA LEU A 49 15.23 10.62 29.57
C LEU A 49 16.15 11.62 30.26
N LYS A 50 16.64 12.59 29.49
CA LYS A 50 17.41 13.72 29.98
C LYS A 50 16.98 15.02 29.31
N PHE A 51 17.20 16.13 30.00
CA PHE A 51 16.93 17.48 29.54
C PHE A 51 18.19 18.34 29.64
N GLY A 52 18.55 19.02 28.56
CA GLY A 52 19.73 19.88 28.50
C GLY A 52 20.03 20.38 27.10
N PHE A 53 21.24 20.90 26.90
CA PHE A 53 21.67 21.41 25.60
C PHE A 53 22.06 20.29 24.64
N PHE A 54 21.83 20.51 23.35
CA PHE A 54 22.25 19.61 22.28
C PHE A 54 22.54 20.35 20.98
N SER A 55 23.24 19.65 20.07
CA SER A 55 23.45 20.05 18.68
C SER A 55 23.15 18.87 17.76
N PRO A 56 22.24 19.01 16.80
CA PRO A 56 21.98 17.98 15.81
C PRO A 56 23.05 17.98 14.72
N GLY A 57 23.54 16.79 14.36
CA GLY A 57 24.58 16.61 13.33
C GLY A 57 25.89 17.34 13.68
N ASN A 58 26.49 18.00 12.68
CA ASN A 58 27.72 18.77 12.82
C ASN A 58 27.48 20.28 12.92
N ASN A 59 26.29 20.71 13.37
CA ASN A 59 25.94 22.12 13.49
C ASN A 59 26.52 22.72 14.79
N THR A 60 26.94 23.99 14.75
CA THR A 60 27.40 24.74 15.92
C THR A 60 26.25 25.37 16.72
N HIS A 61 25.06 25.45 16.14
CA HIS A 61 23.88 25.95 16.83
C HIS A 61 23.53 25.06 18.03
N ARG A 62 23.17 25.69 19.16
CA ARG A 62 22.72 25.00 20.37
C ARG A 62 21.22 25.15 20.56
N TYR A 63 20.61 24.01 20.86
CA TYR A 63 19.21 23.88 21.21
C TYR A 63 19.10 23.28 22.61
N VAL A 64 17.95 23.46 23.24
CA VAL A 64 17.61 22.88 24.54
C VAL A 64 16.40 22.00 24.36
N GLY A 65 16.44 20.78 24.90
CA GLY A 65 15.37 19.82 24.68
C GLY A 65 15.39 18.62 25.60
N VAL A 66 14.32 17.83 25.51
CA VAL A 66 14.20 16.52 26.15
C VAL A 66 14.58 15.45 25.13
N MET A 67 15.40 14.50 25.55
CA MET A 67 15.90 13.41 24.71
C MET A 67 16.02 12.12 25.51
N TYR A 68 15.99 11.00 24.80
CA TYR A 68 16.28 9.72 25.43
C TYR A 68 17.73 9.67 25.91
N ASN A 69 17.91 9.08 27.07
CA ASN A 69 19.19 8.89 27.72
C ASN A 69 19.73 7.49 27.42
N ASN A 70 21.05 7.32 27.41
CA ASN A 70 21.73 6.03 27.20
C ASN A 70 21.38 5.30 25.89
N ILE A 71 20.99 6.03 24.83
CA ILE A 71 20.83 5.50 23.46
C ILE A 71 22.00 5.98 22.59
N SER A 72 22.45 5.11 21.68
CA SER A 72 23.59 5.36 20.77
C SER A 72 23.40 6.61 19.91
N ALA A 73 22.20 6.75 19.32
CA ALA A 73 21.78 7.88 18.52
C ALA A 73 21.03 8.91 19.38
N MET A 74 21.44 10.17 19.26
CA MET A 74 20.75 11.29 19.91
C MET A 74 19.30 11.36 19.44
N THR A 75 18.36 11.06 20.34
CA THR A 75 16.94 10.99 20.03
C THR A 75 16.20 12.06 20.83
N VAL A 76 15.94 13.20 20.19
CA VAL A 76 15.25 14.34 20.79
C VAL A 76 13.74 14.18 20.58
N VAL A 77 12.95 14.36 21.63
CA VAL A 77 11.48 14.23 21.62
C VAL A 77 10.78 15.55 21.92
N TRP A 78 11.52 16.57 22.38
CA TRP A 78 11.00 17.91 22.59
C TRP A 78 12.12 18.94 22.49
N THR A 79 11.87 20.07 21.82
CA THR A 79 12.84 21.17 21.65
C THR A 79 12.19 22.51 22.01
N ALA A 80 12.82 23.28 22.89
CA ALA A 80 12.31 24.56 23.38
C ALA A 80 12.55 25.70 22.38
N ASN A 81 13.81 26.03 22.12
CA ASN A 81 14.24 27.20 21.33
C ASN A 81 14.42 26.88 19.84
N ARG A 82 13.46 26.14 19.27
CA ARG A 82 13.46 25.65 17.88
C ARG A 82 13.67 26.75 16.83
N ASP A 83 13.11 27.94 17.04
CA ASP A 83 13.17 29.05 16.07
C ASP A 83 14.24 30.10 16.40
N SER A 84 14.84 29.98 17.58
CA SER A 84 15.85 30.89 18.11
C SER A 84 17.02 30.07 18.67
N PRO A 85 17.81 29.40 17.82
CA PRO A 85 18.99 28.69 18.28
C PRO A 85 20.01 29.65 18.89
N LEU A 86 20.81 29.13 19.82
CA LEU A 86 22.00 29.82 20.30
C LEU A 86 23.15 29.60 19.32
N ASN A 87 24.01 30.61 19.18
CA ASN A 87 25.14 30.56 18.24
C ASN A 87 26.42 29.94 18.84
N ASP A 88 26.45 29.72 20.16
CA ASP A 88 27.58 29.19 20.90
C ASP A 88 27.13 28.32 22.09
N SER A 89 28.10 27.76 22.81
CA SER A 89 27.89 26.94 24.01
C SER A 89 27.89 27.73 25.32
N ASN A 90 27.67 29.05 25.27
CA ASN A 90 27.67 29.91 26.46
C ASN A 90 26.27 30.11 27.05
N GLY A 91 25.26 29.45 26.47
CA GLY A 91 23.89 29.53 26.95
C GLY A 91 23.68 28.90 28.32
N THR A 92 22.64 29.35 29.01
CA THR A 92 22.27 28.85 30.34
C THR A 92 20.76 28.67 30.44
N VAL A 93 20.30 27.55 31.01
CA VAL A 93 18.89 27.35 31.38
C VAL A 93 18.73 27.56 32.87
N GLN A 94 17.78 28.40 33.28
CA GLN A 94 17.52 28.67 34.70
C GLN A 94 16.08 29.14 34.93
N ILE A 95 15.71 29.27 36.20
CA ILE A 95 14.44 29.88 36.60
C ILE A 95 14.69 31.37 36.88
N SER A 96 13.98 32.25 36.20
CA SER A 96 14.07 33.70 36.41
C SER A 96 13.32 34.13 37.69
N SER A 97 13.55 35.37 38.14
CA SER A 97 12.97 35.90 39.39
C SER A 97 11.44 35.96 39.41
N ASP A 98 10.81 35.96 38.24
CA ASP A 98 9.36 35.88 38.07
C ASP A 98 8.83 34.43 38.02
N GLY A 99 9.70 33.45 38.18
CA GLY A 99 9.35 32.03 38.23
C GLY A 99 9.29 31.32 36.88
N ASN A 100 9.54 32.02 35.77
CA ASN A 100 9.58 31.42 34.43
C ASN A 100 10.83 30.55 34.24
N LEU A 101 10.70 29.48 33.45
CA LEU A 101 11.84 28.76 32.89
C LEU A 101 12.37 29.55 31.68
N VAL A 102 13.64 29.94 31.70
CA VAL A 102 14.26 30.75 30.65
C VAL A 102 15.51 30.10 30.10
N ILE A 103 15.74 30.31 28.80
CA ILE A 103 17.01 30.03 28.12
C ILE A 103 17.67 31.36 27.84
N LEU A 104 18.89 31.54 28.35
CA LEU A 104 19.70 32.74 28.18
C LEU A 104 20.87 32.48 27.23
N ASP A 105 21.26 33.50 26.47
CA ASP A 105 22.53 33.51 25.72
C ASP A 105 23.73 33.86 26.62
N GLY A 106 24.94 33.87 26.05
CA GLY A 106 26.17 34.21 26.76
C GLY A 106 26.24 35.67 27.27
N GLN A 107 25.34 36.54 26.81
CA GLN A 107 25.19 37.93 27.25
C GLN A 107 24.04 38.10 28.25
N MET A 108 23.46 36.98 28.74
CA MET A 108 22.29 36.94 29.62
C MET A 108 21.00 37.48 28.98
N GLY A 109 20.95 37.57 27.65
CA GLY A 109 19.74 37.88 26.89
C GLY A 109 18.78 36.69 26.87
N VAL A 110 17.47 36.93 27.05
CA VAL A 110 16.45 35.88 27.01
C VAL A 110 16.18 35.47 25.57
N VAL A 111 16.48 34.22 25.24
CA VAL A 111 16.26 33.62 23.92
C VAL A 111 14.91 32.88 23.86
N TRP A 112 14.49 32.30 24.99
CA TRP A 112 13.22 31.58 25.11
C TRP A 112 12.73 31.62 26.56
N SER A 113 11.41 31.59 26.77
CA SER A 113 10.76 31.56 28.09
C SER A 113 9.47 30.73 28.05
N SER A 114 9.11 30.11 29.19
CA SER A 114 7.81 29.45 29.39
C SER A 114 6.61 30.40 29.31
N ASN A 115 6.84 31.72 29.41
CA ASN A 115 5.85 32.77 29.23
C ASN A 115 4.58 32.62 30.09
N LEU A 116 4.77 32.36 31.38
CA LEU A 116 3.70 32.36 32.37
C LEU A 116 3.06 33.74 32.47
N SER A 117 1.73 33.77 32.54
CA SER A 117 0.94 35.01 32.66
C SER A 117 1.06 35.71 34.02
N SER A 118 1.47 34.97 35.06
CA SER A 118 1.60 35.48 36.42
C SER A 118 2.90 34.98 37.06
N SER A 119 3.49 35.82 37.91
CA SER A 119 4.72 35.48 38.61
C SER A 119 4.47 34.38 39.64
N VAL A 120 5.34 33.37 39.64
CA VAL A 120 5.25 32.21 40.53
C VAL A 120 6.47 32.19 41.44
N THR A 121 6.26 32.29 42.75
CA THR A 121 7.35 32.23 43.72
C THR A 121 7.76 30.78 43.99
N ASN A 122 9.05 30.57 44.27
CA ASN A 122 9.64 29.26 44.61
C ASN A 122 9.30 28.16 43.58
N SER A 123 9.32 28.50 42.28
CA SER A 123 9.09 27.51 41.25
C SER A 123 10.27 26.53 41.12
N SER A 124 9.96 25.34 40.60
CA SER A 124 10.95 24.31 40.26
C SER A 124 10.59 23.66 38.94
N VAL A 125 11.61 23.30 38.16
CA VAL A 125 11.45 22.53 36.92
C VAL A 125 11.80 21.09 37.18
N ARG A 126 10.97 20.17 36.71
CA ARG A 126 11.17 18.74 36.91
C ARG A 126 10.97 17.97 35.61
N LEU A 127 11.88 17.03 35.31
CA LEU A 127 11.73 16.09 34.21
C LEU A 127 11.07 14.80 34.72
N LEU A 128 9.85 14.53 34.26
CA LEU A 128 9.13 13.30 34.61
C LEU A 128 9.58 12.12 33.73
N ASP A 129 9.38 10.90 34.22
CA ASP A 129 9.70 9.66 33.47
C ASP A 129 8.84 9.45 32.22
N THR A 130 7.75 10.21 32.09
CA THR A 130 6.95 10.28 30.87
C THR A 130 7.64 11.07 29.75
N GLY A 131 8.67 11.85 30.07
CA GLY A 131 9.29 12.82 29.17
C GLY A 131 8.69 14.23 29.28
N ASN A 132 7.64 14.40 30.09
CA ASN A 132 7.06 15.71 30.32
C ASN A 132 7.95 16.53 31.26
N LEU A 133 8.53 17.61 30.73
CA LEU A 133 9.18 18.66 31.51
C LEU A 133 8.10 19.59 32.08
N VAL A 134 8.03 19.68 33.41
CA VAL A 134 7.00 20.46 34.11
C VAL A 134 7.63 21.55 34.95
N LEU A 135 6.98 22.72 34.99
CA LEU A 135 7.27 23.79 35.92
C LEU A 135 6.19 23.75 37.01
N GLN A 136 6.61 23.67 38.27
CA GLN A 136 5.74 23.53 39.43
C GLN A 136 5.90 24.72 40.37
N ASN A 137 4.80 25.13 41.02
CA ASN A 137 4.83 26.11 42.09
C ASN A 137 5.23 25.47 43.44
N SER A 138 5.28 26.26 44.52
CA SER A 138 5.62 25.80 45.87
C SER A 138 4.73 24.67 46.41
N ASP A 139 3.49 24.58 45.93
CA ASP A 139 2.52 23.56 46.34
C ASP A 139 2.62 22.28 45.51
N GLY A 140 3.56 22.21 44.56
CA GLY A 140 3.72 21.10 43.62
C GLY A 140 2.69 21.09 42.48
N ARG A 141 1.88 22.14 42.32
CA ARG A 141 0.95 22.27 41.20
C ARG A 141 1.71 22.60 39.92
N ILE A 142 1.39 21.91 38.83
CA ILE A 142 1.95 22.18 37.50
C ILE A 142 1.35 23.48 36.97
N VAL A 143 2.20 24.46 36.66
CA VAL A 143 1.83 25.76 36.10
C VAL A 143 2.18 25.89 34.62
N TRP A 144 3.12 25.07 34.13
CA TRP A 144 3.48 24.94 32.72
C TRP A 144 4.03 23.54 32.45
N GLN A 145 3.84 23.01 31.24
CA GLN A 145 4.36 21.70 30.85
C GLN A 145 4.68 21.59 29.36
N SER A 146 5.77 20.90 29.03
CA SER A 146 6.22 20.68 27.65
C SER A 146 5.20 19.93 26.78
N PHE A 147 4.40 19.04 27.35
CA PHE A 147 3.39 18.27 26.62
C PHE A 147 2.26 19.13 26.04
N GLN A 148 2.09 20.37 26.50
CA GLN A 148 1.15 21.36 25.92
C GLN A 148 1.78 22.19 24.79
N HIS A 149 3.07 22.00 24.51
CA HIS A 149 3.84 22.72 23.50
C HIS A 149 4.60 21.73 22.63
N ALA A 150 3.87 20.95 21.83
CA ALA A 150 4.44 19.89 21.02
C ALA A 150 5.57 20.34 20.08
N SER A 151 6.53 19.43 19.86
CA SER A 151 7.54 19.56 18.82
C SER A 151 7.17 18.69 17.62
N ASP A 152 8.03 17.80 17.14
CA ASP A 152 7.78 16.83 16.07
C ASP A 152 7.37 15.44 16.62
N SER A 153 7.54 15.21 17.92
CA SER A 153 7.30 13.91 18.55
C SER A 153 6.02 13.87 19.40
N PHE A 154 5.35 12.73 19.38
CA PHE A 154 4.15 12.42 20.17
C PHE A 154 4.46 11.28 21.15
N MET A 155 4.48 11.64 22.42
CA MET A 155 4.87 10.77 23.54
C MET A 155 3.64 10.12 24.19
N PRO A 156 3.78 8.97 24.87
CA PRO A 156 2.68 8.38 25.62
C PRO A 156 2.07 9.36 26.63
N ASN A 157 0.74 9.41 26.70
CA ASN A 157 -0.07 10.34 27.52
C ASN A 157 0.00 11.83 27.11
N MET A 158 0.74 12.15 26.05
CA MET A 158 0.68 13.47 25.42
C MET A 158 -0.65 13.62 24.68
N ARG A 159 -1.11 14.86 24.48
CA ARG A 159 -2.36 15.14 23.77
C ARG A 159 -2.10 15.99 22.53
N ILE A 160 -2.38 15.45 21.34
CA ILE A 160 -2.55 16.28 20.15
C ILE A 160 -3.98 16.81 20.21
N MET A 161 -4.15 18.12 20.31
CA MET A 161 -5.43 18.75 20.63
C MET A 161 -5.76 19.87 19.66
N THR A 162 -7.04 20.05 19.38
CA THR A 162 -7.57 21.27 18.78
C THR A 162 -8.84 21.69 19.53
N ASP A 163 -8.91 22.96 19.85
CA ASP A 163 -10.06 23.65 20.41
C ASP A 163 -10.43 24.81 19.48
N LEU A 164 -11.56 24.68 18.78
CA LEU A 164 -12.04 25.70 17.86
C LEU A 164 -12.63 26.93 18.58
N SER A 165 -13.09 26.76 19.83
CA SER A 165 -13.73 27.83 20.61
C SER A 165 -12.72 28.88 21.08
N THR A 166 -11.52 28.43 21.47
CA THR A 166 -10.40 29.27 21.91
C THR A 166 -9.36 29.50 20.80
N ASN A 167 -9.48 28.80 19.67
CA ASN A 167 -8.49 28.72 18.60
C ASN A 167 -7.12 28.20 19.09
N GLU A 168 -7.11 27.40 20.16
CA GLU A 168 -5.92 26.75 20.69
C GLU A 168 -5.65 25.41 20.00
N ARG A 169 -4.39 25.14 19.69
CA ARG A 169 -3.95 23.89 19.07
C ARG A 169 -2.64 23.42 19.66
N ASN A 170 -2.59 22.15 20.02
CA ASN A 170 -1.34 21.45 20.31
C ASN A 170 -1.11 20.43 19.19
N MET A 171 -0.36 20.85 18.17
CA MET A 171 -0.11 20.08 16.95
C MET A 171 1.36 19.73 16.83
N LEU A 172 1.68 18.57 16.26
CA LEU A 172 3.06 18.27 15.94
C LEU A 172 3.50 19.14 14.76
N THR A 173 4.75 19.59 14.76
CA THR A 173 5.37 20.30 13.65
C THR A 173 6.74 19.69 13.42
N SER A 174 6.92 19.12 12.23
CA SER A 174 8.16 18.49 11.79
C SER A 174 9.37 19.42 11.96
N TRP A 175 10.55 18.82 12.11
CA TRP A 175 11.80 19.51 11.89
C TRP A 175 11.94 19.90 10.42
N ARG A 176 12.64 20.99 10.13
CA ARG A 176 12.92 21.42 8.75
C ARG A 176 13.76 20.40 7.99
N SER A 177 14.71 19.76 8.66
CA SER A 177 15.52 18.67 8.11
C SER A 177 15.99 17.75 9.23
N PRO A 178 16.56 16.58 8.94
CA PRO A 178 17.10 15.68 9.98
C PRO A 178 18.15 16.32 10.90
N ASN A 179 18.81 17.40 10.46
CA ASN A 179 19.84 18.11 11.23
C ASN A 179 19.45 19.56 11.60
N ASP A 180 18.18 19.95 11.41
CA ASP A 180 17.69 21.32 11.69
C ASP A 180 16.32 21.25 12.39
N PRO A 181 16.26 21.43 13.73
CA PRO A 181 15.03 21.39 14.53
C PRO A 181 14.09 22.58 14.36
N SER A 182 14.46 23.59 13.56
CA SER A 182 13.55 24.71 13.26
C SER A 182 12.27 24.24 12.58
N LEU A 183 11.21 25.08 12.57
CA LEU A 183 9.92 24.70 11.98
C LEU A 183 10.09 24.19 10.54
N GLY A 184 9.69 22.94 10.33
CA GLY A 184 9.46 22.34 9.02
C GLY A 184 8.08 22.67 8.47
N SER A 185 7.80 22.18 7.26
CA SER A 185 6.55 22.48 6.55
C SER A 185 5.38 21.58 6.94
N PHE A 186 5.66 20.40 7.52
CA PHE A 186 4.62 19.44 7.87
C PHE A 186 4.13 19.62 9.30
N THR A 187 2.81 19.59 9.46
CA THR A 187 2.12 19.60 10.77
C THR A 187 1.16 18.42 10.88
N ALA A 188 0.96 17.91 12.10
CA ALA A 188 -0.05 16.89 12.38
C ALA A 188 -1.01 17.38 13.46
N LEU A 189 -2.30 17.41 13.13
CA LEU A 189 -3.36 17.91 14.00
C LEU A 189 -4.62 17.04 13.91
N ILE A 190 -5.42 17.08 14.98
CA ILE A 190 -6.76 16.50 14.97
C ILE A 190 -7.76 17.58 14.53
N GLU A 191 -8.66 17.26 13.62
CA GLU A 191 -9.72 18.18 13.23
C GLU A 191 -11.03 17.78 13.96
N PRO A 192 -11.53 18.62 14.88
CA PRO A 192 -12.79 18.38 15.59
C PRO A 192 -13.95 18.75 14.65
N LEU A 193 -14.20 17.88 13.68
CA LEU A 193 -15.43 17.86 12.90
C LEU A 193 -16.45 16.94 13.60
N GLN A 194 -17.67 16.84 13.05
CA GLN A 194 -18.66 15.85 13.51
C GLN A 194 -18.10 14.41 13.51
N ILE A 195 -17.07 14.16 12.71
CA ILE A 195 -16.32 12.91 12.68
C ILE A 195 -14.82 13.25 12.77
N PRO A 196 -14.19 13.12 13.94
CA PRO A 196 -12.79 13.48 14.12
C PRO A 196 -11.83 12.65 13.27
N GLN A 197 -10.79 13.30 12.75
CA GLN A 197 -9.75 12.70 11.93
C GLN A 197 -8.39 13.33 12.23
N LEU A 198 -7.32 12.54 12.13
CA LEU A 198 -5.95 13.02 12.18
C LEU A 198 -5.49 13.37 10.76
N PHE A 199 -5.05 14.61 10.58
CA PHE A 199 -4.48 15.11 9.34
C PHE A 199 -3.01 15.42 9.50
N ILE A 200 -2.23 15.08 8.48
CA ILE A 200 -0.91 15.66 8.25
C ILE A 200 -1.07 16.64 7.10
N ARG A 201 -0.65 17.89 7.31
CA ARG A 201 -0.68 18.95 6.30
C ARG A 201 0.73 19.35 5.92
N ASN A 202 0.94 19.74 4.66
CA ASN A 202 2.14 20.43 4.19
C ASN A 202 1.78 21.89 3.97
N GLY A 203 2.17 22.77 4.91
CA GLY A 203 1.60 24.11 4.97
C GLY A 203 0.08 24.06 5.17
N SER A 204 -0.67 24.60 4.21
CA SER A 204 -2.15 24.56 4.22
C SER A 204 -2.72 23.27 3.66
N ASP A 205 -1.97 22.51 2.87
CA ASP A 205 -2.56 21.49 2.01
C ASP A 205 -2.55 20.11 2.71
N PRO A 206 -3.65 19.34 2.64
CA PRO A 206 -3.67 17.97 3.16
C PRO A 206 -2.62 17.11 2.46
N TYR A 207 -1.83 16.37 3.24
CA TYR A 207 -0.79 15.47 2.74
C TYR A 207 -1.09 14.01 3.08
N TRP A 208 -1.67 13.75 4.24
CA TRP A 208 -2.15 12.43 4.65
C TRP A 208 -3.34 12.58 5.60
N ARG A 209 -4.21 11.58 5.63
CA ARG A 209 -5.41 11.55 6.47
C ARG A 209 -5.67 10.13 7.00
N SER A 210 -5.96 10.04 8.30
CA SER A 210 -6.25 8.78 8.99
C SER A 210 -7.59 8.14 8.62
N GLY A 211 -8.51 8.94 8.09
CA GLY A 211 -9.92 8.57 7.99
C GLY A 211 -10.67 8.76 9.32
N PRO A 212 -12.00 8.57 9.31
CA PRO A 212 -12.87 8.66 10.48
C PRO A 212 -12.44 7.83 11.69
N TRP A 213 -12.59 8.40 12.88
CA TRP A 213 -12.53 7.65 14.15
C TRP A 213 -13.87 6.96 14.42
N ASN A 214 -13.87 5.66 14.73
CA ASN A 214 -15.09 4.89 15.04
C ASN A 214 -15.35 4.68 16.54
N GLY A 215 -14.62 5.38 17.41
CA GLY A 215 -14.63 5.14 18.86
C GLY A 215 -13.50 4.23 19.36
N GLN A 216 -12.78 3.55 18.46
CA GLN A 216 -11.69 2.63 18.84
C GLN A 216 -10.47 2.73 17.92
N ILE A 217 -10.66 3.00 16.63
CA ILE A 217 -9.62 3.07 15.61
C ILE A 217 -9.95 4.12 14.56
N PHE A 218 -8.93 4.56 13.83
CA PHE A 218 -9.11 5.26 12.58
C PHE A 218 -9.31 4.25 11.45
N ILE A 219 -10.48 4.23 10.83
CA ILE A 219 -10.85 3.20 9.85
C ILE A 219 -10.09 3.31 8.51
N GLY A 220 -9.43 4.45 8.27
CA GLY A 220 -8.56 4.68 7.12
C GLY A 220 -7.09 4.31 7.36
N VAL A 221 -6.75 3.74 8.52
CA VAL A 221 -5.41 3.24 8.83
C VAL A 221 -5.44 1.71 8.91
N PRO A 222 -4.98 1.01 7.85
CA PRO A 222 -4.99 -0.46 7.84
C PRO A 222 -4.16 -1.04 8.99
N GLY A 223 -4.70 -2.06 9.66
CA GLY A 223 -4.01 -2.81 10.70
C GLY A 223 -4.30 -2.36 12.14
N MET A 224 -4.97 -1.20 12.34
CA MET A 224 -5.41 -0.78 13.69
C MET A 224 -6.41 -1.77 14.30
N GLU A 225 -7.13 -2.53 13.48
CA GLU A 225 -8.11 -3.55 13.87
C GLU A 225 -7.49 -4.83 14.46
N VAL A 226 -6.21 -5.12 14.18
CA VAL A 226 -5.60 -6.43 14.46
C VAL A 226 -5.38 -6.64 15.98
N ASN A 227 -5.16 -5.57 16.75
CA ASN A 227 -4.92 -5.65 18.19
C ASN A 227 -5.55 -4.48 18.95
N LEU A 228 -6.87 -4.34 18.89
CA LEU A 228 -7.63 -3.25 19.53
C LEU A 228 -7.25 -3.03 21.02
N TYR A 229 -7.11 -4.12 21.79
CA TYR A 229 -6.73 -4.07 23.20
C TYR A 229 -5.31 -3.52 23.47
N GLN A 230 -4.42 -3.55 22.47
CA GLN A 230 -3.03 -3.12 22.60
C GLN A 230 -2.72 -1.87 21.78
N ASN A 231 -3.65 -1.34 20.98
CA ASN A 231 -3.38 -0.17 20.15
C ASN A 231 -3.15 1.09 20.98
N GLY A 232 -3.80 1.19 22.15
CA GLY A 232 -3.52 2.20 23.17
C GLY A 232 -3.96 3.62 22.85
N PHE A 233 -4.40 3.89 21.61
CA PHE A 233 -4.96 5.17 21.20
C PHE A 233 -6.34 5.41 21.80
N ASP A 234 -6.56 6.63 22.22
CA ASP A 234 -7.84 7.14 22.67
C ASP A 234 -8.07 8.52 22.09
N LEU A 235 -9.27 8.75 21.59
CA LEU A 235 -9.70 10.04 21.05
C LEU A 235 -10.93 10.48 21.81
N VAL A 236 -10.79 11.62 22.47
CA VAL A 236 -11.85 12.23 23.25
C VAL A 236 -12.38 13.42 22.48
N ASN A 237 -13.69 13.41 22.21
CA ASN A 237 -14.42 14.40 21.43
C ASN A 237 -15.80 14.70 22.04
N ASP A 238 -15.84 14.84 23.38
CA ASP A 238 -17.08 15.08 24.14
C ASP A 238 -17.79 16.40 23.74
N ASN A 239 -17.04 17.36 23.21
CA ASN A 239 -17.55 18.62 22.68
C ASN A 239 -17.31 18.67 21.16
N PRO A 240 -18.31 19.04 20.33
CA PRO A 240 -18.13 19.19 18.88
C PRO A 240 -16.99 20.11 18.45
N GLU A 241 -16.61 21.08 19.28
CA GLU A 241 -15.56 22.07 18.98
C GLU A 241 -14.18 21.67 19.50
N THR A 242 -14.07 20.62 20.32
CA THR A 242 -12.81 20.20 20.92
C THR A 242 -12.57 18.70 20.77
N ALA A 243 -11.37 18.35 20.31
CA ALA A 243 -10.95 16.96 20.28
C ALA A 243 -9.48 16.87 20.69
N TYR A 244 -9.11 15.78 21.35
CA TYR A 244 -7.73 15.41 21.51
C TYR A 244 -7.48 13.92 21.30
N LEU A 245 -6.33 13.62 20.70
CA LEU A 245 -5.79 12.29 20.55
C LEU A 245 -4.69 12.08 21.59
N THR A 246 -4.74 10.96 22.30
CA THR A 246 -3.70 10.47 23.22
C THR A 246 -3.42 9.01 22.92
N PHE A 247 -2.29 8.50 23.38
CA PHE A 247 -2.07 7.06 23.42
C PHE A 247 -1.30 6.63 24.66
N SER A 248 -1.58 5.42 25.14
CA SER A 248 -0.84 4.76 26.21
C SER A 248 -0.91 3.26 26.04
N TYR A 249 0.22 2.55 26.20
CA TYR A 249 0.28 1.10 26.06
C TYR A 249 0.24 0.39 27.41
N VAL A 250 -0.37 -0.79 27.45
CA VAL A 250 -0.49 -1.62 28.67
C VAL A 250 0.90 -2.07 29.18
N ASN A 251 1.85 -2.36 28.27
CA ASN A 251 3.21 -2.70 28.66
C ASN A 251 4.10 -1.45 28.68
N ILE A 252 4.19 -0.82 29.83
CA ILE A 252 4.95 0.41 30.10
C ILE A 252 6.47 0.19 29.95
N SER A 253 6.93 -1.07 29.89
CA SER A 253 8.36 -1.41 29.84
C SER A 253 9.01 -1.15 28.48
N VAL A 254 8.21 -1.06 27.41
CA VAL A 254 8.74 -0.87 26.05
C VAL A 254 8.72 0.61 25.69
N LEU A 255 9.89 1.18 25.43
CA LEU A 255 10.01 2.58 25.02
C LEU A 255 9.49 2.75 23.59
N THR A 256 8.52 3.65 23.43
CA THR A 256 7.90 3.97 22.14
C THR A 256 7.44 5.41 22.11
N TYR A 257 7.54 6.00 20.92
CA TYR A 257 6.98 7.30 20.60
C TYR A 257 6.65 7.35 19.10
N PHE A 258 5.89 8.36 18.69
CA PHE A 258 5.70 8.66 17.28
C PHE A 258 6.44 9.95 16.90
N ALA A 259 6.95 10.04 15.68
CA ALA A 259 7.64 11.23 15.19
C ALA A 259 7.15 11.61 13.80
N LEU A 260 6.87 12.90 13.60
CA LEU A 260 6.59 13.50 12.29
C LEU A 260 7.88 14.02 11.69
N ASN A 261 8.42 13.32 10.69
CA ASN A 261 9.69 13.71 10.10
C ASN A 261 9.55 14.84 9.05
N SER A 262 10.70 15.36 8.59
CA SER A 262 10.79 16.44 7.59
C SER A 262 10.24 16.08 6.20
N SER A 263 9.95 14.80 5.93
CA SER A 263 9.29 14.33 4.70
C SER A 263 7.78 14.14 4.88
N GLY A 264 7.21 14.53 6.02
CA GLY A 264 5.78 14.42 6.31
C GLY A 264 5.33 13.00 6.65
N ASN A 265 6.25 12.07 6.93
CA ASN A 265 5.91 10.72 7.35
C ASN A 265 5.83 10.67 8.88
N PHE A 266 4.67 10.24 9.39
CA PHE A 266 4.45 10.03 10.81
C PHE A 266 4.76 8.58 11.14
N GLN A 267 5.80 8.35 11.93
CA GLN A 267 6.37 7.02 12.15
C GLN A 267 6.28 6.61 13.61
N GLN A 268 5.88 5.38 13.85
CA GLN A 268 6.04 4.76 15.17
C GLN A 268 7.48 4.29 15.32
N LYS A 269 8.12 4.70 16.41
CA LYS A 269 9.46 4.26 16.82
C LYS A 269 9.32 3.36 18.03
N LEU A 270 9.88 2.17 17.95
CA LEU A 270 9.94 1.19 19.04
C LEU A 270 11.40 0.88 19.36
N LEU A 271 11.78 0.94 20.63
CA LEU A 271 13.14 0.58 21.02
C LEU A 271 13.30 -0.94 21.00
N SER A 272 14.21 -1.42 20.16
CA SER A 272 14.46 -2.84 20.00
C SER A 272 15.34 -3.39 21.11
N HIS A 273 14.87 -4.46 21.75
CA HIS A 273 15.61 -5.12 22.83
C HIS A 273 16.86 -5.86 22.32
N ARG A 274 16.96 -6.09 21.00
CA ARG A 274 18.03 -6.89 20.39
C ARG A 274 19.31 -6.08 20.15
N ASN A 275 19.16 -4.85 19.65
CA ASN A 275 20.28 -3.98 19.28
C ASN A 275 20.33 -2.67 20.08
N GLY A 276 19.29 -2.34 20.86
CA GLY A 276 19.23 -1.10 21.62
C GLY A 276 18.98 0.15 20.76
N ASP A 277 18.51 -0.01 19.53
CA ASP A 277 18.22 1.07 18.58
C ASP A 277 16.72 1.17 18.25
N TRP A 278 16.32 2.31 17.70
CA TRP A 278 14.95 2.56 17.28
C TRP A 278 14.61 1.84 15.97
N GLU A 279 13.59 1.00 16.02
CA GLU A 279 12.98 0.38 14.84
C GLU A 279 11.71 1.13 14.44
N VAL A 280 11.49 1.29 13.13
CA VAL A 280 10.23 1.81 12.59
C VAL A 280 9.26 0.64 12.44
N THR A 281 8.22 0.60 13.28
CA THR A 281 7.21 -0.47 13.25
C THR A 281 5.99 -0.10 12.41
N TRP A 282 5.73 1.20 12.23
CA TRP A 282 4.63 1.72 11.42
C TRP A 282 4.99 3.08 10.81
N SER A 283 4.39 3.40 9.67
CA SER A 283 4.53 4.68 8.98
C SER A 283 3.19 5.08 8.35
N SER A 284 2.87 6.38 8.36
CA SER A 284 1.66 6.90 7.72
C SER A 284 1.71 6.78 6.20
N ILE A 285 2.90 6.95 5.61
CA ILE A 285 3.15 6.72 4.19
C ILE A 285 3.93 5.41 4.03
N GLN A 286 3.27 4.36 3.55
CA GLN A 286 3.87 3.07 3.20
C GLN A 286 3.99 2.88 1.68
N ASN A 287 3.08 3.52 0.94
CA ASN A 287 3.07 3.52 -0.53
C ASN A 287 2.44 4.81 -1.07
N GLU A 288 2.44 4.99 -2.39
CA GLU A 288 1.95 6.21 -3.02
C GLU A 288 0.45 6.47 -2.84
N CYS A 289 -0.37 5.45 -2.55
CA CYS A 289 -1.81 5.62 -2.32
C CYS A 289 -2.12 6.28 -0.98
N ASP A 290 -1.18 6.29 -0.04
CA ASP A 290 -1.39 6.91 1.27
C ASP A 290 -1.27 8.44 1.18
N VAL A 291 -0.64 8.97 0.12
CA VAL A 291 -0.58 10.41 -0.17
C VAL A 291 -1.99 10.89 -0.52
N TYR A 292 -2.42 11.92 0.19
CA TYR A 292 -3.77 12.46 0.06
C TYR A 292 -4.13 12.78 -1.39
N GLY A 293 -5.26 12.25 -1.85
CA GLY A 293 -5.81 12.58 -3.17
C GLY A 293 -4.97 12.09 -4.36
N LYS A 294 -4.11 11.07 -4.18
CA LYS A 294 -3.20 10.55 -5.23
C LYS A 294 -3.84 10.32 -6.61
N CYS A 295 -5.09 9.83 -6.64
CA CYS A 295 -5.83 9.53 -7.88
C CYS A 295 -6.81 10.62 -8.33
N GLY A 296 -6.78 11.80 -7.70
CA GLY A 296 -7.70 12.90 -7.98
C GLY A 296 -9.16 12.61 -7.58
N SER A 297 -10.05 13.53 -7.94
CA SER A 297 -11.49 13.41 -7.67
C SER A 297 -12.10 12.21 -8.42
N PHE A 298 -12.94 11.41 -7.77
CA PHE A 298 -13.60 10.23 -8.32
C PHE A 298 -12.65 9.14 -8.85
N GLY A 299 -11.38 9.20 -8.48
CA GLY A 299 -10.40 8.13 -8.64
C GLY A 299 -10.27 7.30 -7.36
N SER A 300 -9.88 6.04 -7.50
CA SER A 300 -9.57 5.11 -6.42
C SER A 300 -8.15 4.58 -6.58
N CYS A 301 -7.39 4.56 -5.49
CA CYS A 301 -6.03 4.04 -5.47
C CYS A 301 -5.97 2.61 -4.95
N ASN A 302 -5.23 1.74 -5.64
CA ASN A 302 -4.89 0.40 -5.17
C ASN A 302 -3.43 0.11 -5.47
N ALA A 303 -2.61 0.02 -4.42
CA ALA A 303 -1.16 -0.20 -4.56
C ALA A 303 -0.78 -1.54 -5.19
N ARG A 304 -1.74 -2.48 -5.33
CA ARG A 304 -1.53 -3.79 -5.97
C ARG A 304 -1.88 -3.80 -7.46
N ASP A 305 -2.56 -2.76 -7.95
CA ASP A 305 -2.97 -2.67 -9.34
C ASP A 305 -1.90 -1.96 -10.17
N ASN A 306 -1.93 -2.17 -11.49
CA ASN A 306 -1.11 -1.43 -12.44
C ASN A 306 -1.98 -1.03 -13.65
N PRO A 307 -2.31 0.27 -13.81
CA PRO A 307 -1.91 1.41 -12.97
C PRO A 307 -2.54 1.38 -11.57
N ILE A 308 -1.91 2.04 -10.59
CA ILE A 308 -2.40 2.11 -9.20
C ILE A 308 -3.71 2.91 -9.08
N CYS A 309 -4.02 3.77 -10.04
CA CYS A 309 -5.22 4.60 -10.05
C CYS A 309 -6.22 4.13 -11.10
N THR A 310 -7.47 3.99 -10.68
CA THR A 310 -8.62 3.69 -11.55
C THR A 310 -9.77 4.65 -11.26
N CYS A 311 -10.56 5.00 -12.26
CA CYS A 311 -11.81 5.74 -12.00
C CYS A 311 -12.81 4.83 -11.27
N LEU A 312 -13.57 5.42 -10.36
CA LEU A 312 -14.69 4.72 -9.73
C LEU A 312 -15.66 4.19 -10.81
N PRO A 313 -16.33 3.05 -10.60
CA PRO A 313 -17.27 2.53 -11.60
C PRO A 313 -18.35 3.56 -11.95
N GLY A 314 -18.66 3.70 -13.25
CA GLY A 314 -19.56 4.76 -13.75
C GLY A 314 -18.88 6.11 -14.03
N PHE A 315 -17.56 6.20 -13.82
CA PHE A 315 -16.74 7.38 -14.10
C PHE A 315 -15.66 7.07 -15.14
N GLU A 316 -15.14 8.10 -15.79
CA GLU A 316 -14.05 8.03 -16.78
C GLU A 316 -13.06 9.18 -16.59
N PRO A 317 -11.80 9.05 -17.07
CA PRO A 317 -10.80 10.10 -16.88
C PRO A 317 -11.25 11.42 -17.52
N LYS A 318 -11.05 12.55 -16.82
CA LYS A 318 -11.32 13.88 -17.41
C LYS A 318 -10.39 14.18 -18.58
N ASN A 319 -9.14 13.72 -18.48
CA ASN A 319 -8.13 13.83 -19.51
C ASN A 319 -7.46 12.47 -19.69
N ILE A 320 -7.72 11.80 -20.82
CA ILE A 320 -7.21 10.45 -21.09
C ILE A 320 -5.70 10.43 -21.35
N ASP A 321 -5.15 11.49 -21.93
CA ASP A 321 -3.72 11.57 -22.27
C ASP A 321 -2.89 11.70 -20.99
N GLU A 322 -3.30 12.56 -20.07
CA GLU A 322 -2.68 12.67 -18.74
C GLU A 322 -2.82 11.37 -17.94
N TRP A 323 -3.99 10.74 -17.99
CA TRP A 323 -4.25 9.48 -17.28
C TRP A 323 -3.32 8.36 -17.76
N ASN A 324 -3.14 8.24 -19.08
CA ASN A 324 -2.22 7.28 -19.70
C ASN A 324 -0.75 7.60 -19.42
N ALA A 325 -0.43 8.88 -19.16
CA ALA A 325 0.89 9.34 -18.72
C ALA A 325 1.11 9.22 -17.20
N ALA A 326 0.23 8.55 -16.46
CA ALA A 326 0.25 8.41 -15.00
C ALA A 326 0.15 9.74 -14.23
N ASN A 327 -0.45 10.76 -14.84
CA ASN A 327 -0.87 11.98 -14.18
C ASN A 327 -2.38 11.91 -13.88
N TRP A 328 -2.73 11.62 -12.63
CA TRP A 328 -4.13 11.44 -12.20
C TRP A 328 -4.72 12.67 -11.50
N SER A 329 -4.01 13.79 -11.48
CA SER A 329 -4.40 15.00 -10.72
C SER A 329 -5.78 15.56 -11.11
N ASN A 330 -6.14 15.52 -12.39
CA ASN A 330 -7.45 15.95 -12.88
C ASN A 330 -8.61 15.02 -12.47
N GLY A 331 -8.30 13.79 -12.06
CA GLY A 331 -9.28 12.79 -11.65
C GLY A 331 -10.22 12.34 -12.77
N CYS A 332 -11.42 11.96 -12.38
CA CYS A 332 -12.45 11.40 -13.24
C CYS A 332 -13.71 12.26 -13.24
N THR A 333 -14.52 12.10 -14.29
CA THR A 333 -15.86 12.66 -14.41
C THR A 333 -16.88 11.54 -14.58
N ARG A 334 -18.13 11.83 -14.22
CA ARG A 334 -19.23 10.88 -14.34
C ARG A 334 -19.56 10.67 -15.83
N ARG A 335 -19.75 9.41 -16.24
CA ARG A 335 -20.09 9.08 -17.65
C ARG A 335 -21.53 9.45 -17.99
N THR A 336 -22.44 9.11 -17.08
CA THR A 336 -23.88 9.31 -17.26
C THR A 336 -24.42 10.21 -16.15
N PRO A 337 -25.08 11.34 -16.46
CA PRO A 337 -25.61 12.26 -15.46
C PRO A 337 -26.71 11.60 -14.62
N LEU A 338 -26.81 12.03 -13.37
CA LEU A 338 -27.84 11.61 -12.42
C LEU A 338 -29.23 12.09 -12.86
N GLN A 339 -30.29 11.48 -12.34
CA GLN A 339 -31.66 11.87 -12.68
C GLN A 339 -31.94 13.35 -12.40
N SER A 340 -31.46 13.89 -11.27
CA SER A 340 -31.62 15.30 -10.88
C SER A 340 -30.89 16.29 -11.81
N GLU A 341 -29.90 15.81 -12.56
CA GLU A 341 -29.10 16.61 -13.50
C GLU A 341 -29.70 16.57 -14.92
N ARG A 342 -30.72 15.76 -15.16
CA ARG A 342 -31.41 15.65 -16.45
C ARG A 342 -32.60 16.60 -16.50
N ASN A 343 -32.86 17.16 -17.69
CA ASN A 343 -34.05 17.97 -17.95
C ASN A 343 -35.35 17.15 -18.13
N ASP A 344 -35.28 15.82 -17.96
CA ASP A 344 -36.41 14.91 -18.18
C ASP A 344 -36.88 14.30 -16.86
N SER A 345 -38.08 14.70 -16.45
CA SER A 345 -38.75 14.26 -15.21
C SER A 345 -39.29 12.82 -15.27
N PHE A 346 -39.19 12.14 -16.43
CA PHE A 346 -39.65 10.75 -16.61
C PHE A 346 -38.52 9.71 -16.59
N GLY A 347 -37.30 10.09 -16.20
CA GLY A 347 -36.17 9.18 -16.09
C GLY A 347 -36.29 8.16 -14.96
N GLU A 348 -35.70 6.96 -15.15
CA GLU A 348 -35.55 5.95 -14.11
C GLU A 348 -34.76 6.50 -12.91
N ILE A 349 -35.15 6.07 -11.70
CA ILE A 349 -34.55 6.53 -10.44
C ILE A 349 -33.10 6.03 -10.37
N ASP A 350 -32.18 6.90 -9.95
CA ASP A 350 -30.79 6.54 -9.68
C ASP A 350 -30.71 5.37 -8.67
N GLY A 351 -29.59 4.67 -8.66
CA GLY A 351 -29.32 3.64 -7.65
C GLY A 351 -27.91 3.76 -7.10
N PHE A 352 -27.51 2.77 -6.31
CA PHE A 352 -26.18 2.72 -5.72
C PHE A 352 -25.40 1.49 -6.17
N LEU A 353 -24.09 1.68 -6.32
CA LEU A 353 -23.13 0.59 -6.44
C LEU A 353 -22.26 0.53 -5.20
N GLU A 354 -22.15 -0.65 -4.62
CA GLU A 354 -21.30 -0.92 -3.46
C GLU A 354 -19.83 -1.08 -3.85
N LEU A 355 -18.95 -0.45 -3.08
CA LEU A 355 -17.50 -0.56 -3.15
C LEU A 355 -16.98 -0.99 -1.78
N ASN A 356 -16.61 -2.26 -1.66
CA ASN A 356 -16.27 -2.81 -0.36
C ASN A 356 -14.85 -2.47 0.06
N ARG A 357 -14.56 -2.45 1.37
CA ARG A 357 -13.18 -2.34 1.91
C ARG A 357 -12.39 -1.17 1.33
N VAL A 358 -12.96 0.02 1.38
CA VAL A 358 -12.29 1.25 0.95
C VAL A 358 -11.97 2.16 2.13
N LYS A 359 -10.90 2.93 2.00
CA LYS A 359 -10.73 4.18 2.73
C LYS A 359 -11.85 5.11 2.27
N LEU A 360 -12.76 5.46 3.17
CA LEU A 360 -13.87 6.35 2.84
C LEU A 360 -13.36 7.72 2.38
N PRO A 361 -14.01 8.36 1.40
CA PRO A 361 -13.56 9.66 0.89
C PRO A 361 -13.58 10.74 1.97
N ASP A 362 -12.83 11.80 1.73
CA ASP A 362 -12.87 13.00 2.57
C ASP A 362 -14.15 13.81 2.36
N ASN A 363 -14.35 14.90 3.12
CA ASN A 363 -15.51 15.82 3.01
C ASN A 363 -16.86 15.13 3.27
N THR A 364 -16.89 14.21 4.23
CA THR A 364 -18.10 13.53 4.68
C THR A 364 -18.95 14.41 5.58
N ARG A 365 -20.28 14.27 5.46
CA ARG A 365 -21.25 14.82 6.39
C ARG A 365 -21.90 13.70 7.19
N TRP A 366 -21.83 13.82 8.51
CA TRP A 366 -22.51 12.89 9.41
C TRP A 366 -24.02 13.11 9.45
N SER A 367 -24.76 12.03 9.70
CA SER A 367 -26.21 12.02 9.84
C SER A 367 -26.64 11.05 10.96
N LEU A 368 -27.65 11.45 11.73
CA LEU A 368 -28.28 10.65 12.79
C LEU A 368 -29.10 9.45 12.29
N THR A 369 -29.19 9.27 10.97
CA THR A 369 -30.02 8.27 10.32
C THR A 369 -29.52 6.85 10.58
N LEU A 370 -30.47 5.94 10.76
CA LEU A 370 -30.19 4.51 10.92
C LEU A 370 -29.69 3.89 9.60
N GLU A 371 -28.99 2.76 9.70
CA GLU A 371 -28.41 2.05 8.55
C GLU A 371 -29.42 1.84 7.41
N ALA A 372 -30.61 1.33 7.76
CA ALA A 372 -31.67 1.01 6.80
C ALA A 372 -32.17 2.24 6.00
N ASP A 373 -32.06 3.43 6.58
CA ASP A 373 -32.58 4.67 6.01
C ASP A 373 -31.47 5.54 5.38
N CYS A 374 -30.20 5.23 5.61
CA CYS A 374 -29.06 6.05 5.14
C CYS A 374 -29.05 6.17 3.61
N GLY A 375 -29.26 5.05 2.90
CA GLY A 375 -29.39 5.06 1.44
C GLY A 375 -30.61 5.83 0.94
N SER A 376 -31.77 5.66 1.60
CA SER A 376 -33.01 6.38 1.28
C SER A 376 -32.86 7.90 1.48
N GLN A 377 -32.18 8.33 2.55
CA GLN A 377 -31.88 9.73 2.79
C GLN A 377 -31.01 10.33 1.67
N CYS A 378 -29.99 9.59 1.23
CA CYS A 378 -29.15 10.02 0.11
C CYS A 378 -29.95 10.09 -1.20
N LEU A 379 -30.75 9.07 -1.53
CA LEU A 379 -31.62 9.08 -2.72
C LEU A 379 -32.54 10.30 -2.77
N ASN A 380 -33.18 10.62 -1.64
CA ASN A 380 -34.10 11.75 -1.50
C ASN A 380 -33.41 13.12 -1.49
N THR A 381 -32.08 13.16 -1.39
CA THR A 381 -31.28 14.38 -1.44
C THR A 381 -30.63 14.49 -2.82
N SER A 382 -31.07 15.43 -3.65
CA SER A 382 -30.62 15.54 -5.05
C SER A 382 -29.11 15.79 -5.22
N SER A 383 -28.47 16.42 -4.23
CA SER A 383 -27.02 16.67 -4.20
C SER A 383 -26.20 15.52 -3.64
N CYS A 384 -26.81 14.51 -3.02
CA CYS A 384 -26.07 13.40 -2.43
C CYS A 384 -25.60 12.45 -3.53
N ILE A 385 -24.29 12.20 -3.57
CA ILE A 385 -23.63 11.40 -4.60
C ILE A 385 -23.02 10.10 -4.07
N ALA A 386 -22.88 9.94 -2.76
CA ALA A 386 -22.51 8.68 -2.13
C ALA A 386 -22.94 8.66 -0.66
N TYR A 387 -23.06 7.46 -0.11
CA TYR A 387 -23.20 7.26 1.33
C TYR A 387 -22.38 6.08 1.81
N ALA A 388 -22.18 6.02 3.12
CA ALA A 388 -21.62 4.88 3.82
C ALA A 388 -22.30 4.77 5.19
N PHE A 389 -22.36 3.57 5.72
CA PHE A 389 -22.73 3.35 7.11
C PHE A 389 -21.63 2.53 7.76
N TYR A 390 -21.19 2.95 8.94
CA TYR A 390 -20.17 2.22 9.68
C TYR A 390 -20.52 2.18 11.17
N THR A 391 -20.57 0.98 11.74
CA THR A 391 -20.87 0.78 13.17
C THR A 391 -19.86 1.52 14.04
N GLY A 392 -20.36 2.38 14.94
CA GLY A 392 -19.54 3.27 15.78
C GLY A 392 -19.39 4.70 15.23
N ILE A 393 -19.70 4.93 13.94
CA ILE A 393 -19.75 6.27 13.33
C ILE A 393 -21.20 6.64 12.98
N GLY A 394 -21.93 5.73 12.33
CA GLY A 394 -23.28 5.95 11.81
C GLY A 394 -23.30 6.28 10.32
N CYS A 395 -24.33 6.99 9.89
CA CYS A 395 -24.55 7.35 8.49
C CYS A 395 -23.66 8.52 8.07
N MET A 396 -22.98 8.35 6.94
CA MET A 396 -22.09 9.32 6.31
C MET A 396 -22.57 9.59 4.88
N LEU A 397 -22.70 10.87 4.53
CA LEU A 397 -23.21 11.32 3.23
C LEU A 397 -22.17 12.22 2.56
N TRP A 398 -22.03 12.10 1.25
CA TRP A 398 -21.19 12.97 0.42
C TRP A 398 -22.05 13.72 -0.58
N ASN A 399 -21.89 15.04 -0.61
CA ASN A 399 -22.54 15.94 -1.57
C ASN A 399 -21.55 16.58 -2.56
N GLU A 400 -20.26 16.35 -2.34
CA GLU A 400 -19.16 16.93 -3.10
C GLU A 400 -18.28 15.82 -3.68
N SER A 401 -17.30 16.21 -4.49
CA SER A 401 -16.39 15.28 -5.15
C SER A 401 -15.75 14.29 -4.17
N LEU A 402 -15.83 13.00 -4.51
CA LEU A 402 -15.21 11.94 -3.71
C LEU A 402 -13.70 12.00 -3.94
N ILE A 403 -12.91 12.26 -2.91
CA ILE A 403 -11.45 12.36 -3.00
C ILE A 403 -10.80 11.52 -1.91
N ASP A 404 -9.55 11.10 -2.12
CA ASP A 404 -8.77 10.31 -1.17
C ASP A 404 -9.37 8.91 -0.91
N VAL A 405 -9.92 8.29 -1.97
CA VAL A 405 -10.43 6.91 -1.94
C VAL A 405 -9.30 5.94 -2.24
N GLN A 406 -9.18 4.91 -1.41
CA GLN A 406 -8.19 3.85 -1.56
C GLN A 406 -8.83 2.49 -1.31
N LYS A 407 -8.47 1.49 -2.11
CA LYS A 407 -8.88 0.09 -1.91
C LYS A 407 -7.92 -0.58 -0.93
N PHE A 408 -8.46 -1.17 0.12
CA PHE A 408 -7.69 -1.97 1.06
C PHE A 408 -7.84 -3.47 0.79
N SER A 409 -6.81 -4.24 1.17
CA SER A 409 -6.88 -5.70 1.16
C SER A 409 -7.71 -6.25 2.32
N SER A 410 -7.65 -5.57 3.47
CA SER A 410 -8.32 -5.89 4.73
C SER A 410 -8.70 -4.59 5.43
N GLY A 411 -9.75 -4.63 6.26
CA GLY A 411 -10.28 -3.43 6.90
C GLY A 411 -10.99 -2.49 5.92
N GLY A 412 -11.09 -1.22 6.30
CA GLY A 412 -11.87 -0.21 5.58
C GLY A 412 -13.38 -0.34 5.79
N ALA A 413 -14.14 0.38 4.99
CA ALA A 413 -15.60 0.40 5.04
C ALA A 413 -16.20 0.23 3.64
N ASP A 414 -17.49 -0.07 3.58
CA ASP A 414 -18.23 -0.16 2.32
C ASP A 414 -18.79 1.22 1.95
N LEU A 415 -18.52 1.64 0.72
CA LEU A 415 -18.97 2.92 0.15
C LEU A 415 -20.00 2.65 -0.95
N TYR A 416 -21.13 3.34 -0.90
CA TYR A 416 -22.21 3.21 -1.87
C TYR A 416 -22.24 4.46 -2.75
N ILE A 417 -21.78 4.34 -3.99
CA ILE A 417 -21.74 5.45 -4.94
C ILE A 417 -23.04 5.55 -5.73
N ARG A 418 -23.65 6.74 -5.79
CA ARG A 418 -24.87 6.98 -6.55
C ARG A 418 -24.53 6.98 -8.03
N LEU A 419 -25.25 6.20 -8.83
CA LEU A 419 -25.11 6.09 -10.27
C LEU A 419 -26.47 6.15 -10.95
N ALA A 420 -26.49 6.62 -12.19
CA ALA A 420 -27.67 6.52 -13.04
C ALA A 420 -28.11 5.06 -13.21
N TYR A 421 -29.42 4.83 -13.28
CA TYR A 421 -30.01 3.49 -13.44
C TYR A 421 -29.36 2.66 -14.57
N SER A 422 -29.08 3.30 -15.70
CA SER A 422 -28.46 2.69 -16.89
C SER A 422 -27.04 2.19 -16.68
N GLU A 423 -26.29 2.73 -15.71
CA GLU A 423 -24.95 2.24 -15.36
C GLU A 423 -25.02 0.94 -14.54
N LEU A 424 -26.07 0.78 -13.72
CA LEU A 424 -26.31 -0.39 -12.89
C LEU A 424 -26.93 -1.53 -13.69
N HIS A 425 -27.84 -1.20 -14.61
CA HIS A 425 -28.56 -2.16 -15.45
C HIS A 425 -28.11 -2.09 -16.90
N LYS A 426 -26.79 -2.23 -17.13
CA LYS A 426 -26.28 -2.35 -18.50
C LYS A 426 -26.95 -3.52 -19.20
N LYS A 427 -27.76 -3.23 -20.23
CA LYS A 427 -28.24 -4.23 -21.19
C LYS A 427 -27.00 -4.94 -21.76
N ARG A 428 -26.79 -6.17 -21.33
CA ARG A 428 -25.75 -7.06 -21.86
C ARG A 428 -25.88 -7.07 -23.37
N ASN A 429 -24.88 -6.55 -24.07
CA ASN A 429 -24.95 -6.34 -25.53
C ASN A 429 -24.79 -7.69 -26.24
N TRP A 430 -25.90 -8.46 -26.29
CA TRP A 430 -25.96 -9.81 -26.84
C TRP A 430 -25.45 -9.89 -28.28
N THR A 431 -25.53 -8.80 -29.05
CA THR A 431 -25.03 -8.71 -30.42
C THR A 431 -23.55 -9.02 -30.56
N SER A 432 -22.70 -8.58 -29.62
CA SER A 432 -21.24 -8.82 -29.69
C SER A 432 -20.88 -10.27 -29.33
N ILE A 433 -21.61 -10.88 -28.39
CA ILE A 433 -21.42 -12.29 -28.00
C ILE A 433 -21.91 -13.20 -29.12
N ILE A 434 -23.07 -12.92 -29.71
CA ILE A 434 -23.60 -13.70 -30.84
C ILE A 434 -22.64 -13.62 -32.03
N ALA A 435 -22.12 -12.44 -32.37
CA ALA A 435 -21.16 -12.28 -33.46
C ALA A 435 -19.86 -13.09 -33.25
N THR A 436 -19.27 -13.04 -32.05
CA THR A 436 -18.05 -13.80 -31.73
C THR A 436 -18.29 -15.30 -31.70
N THR A 437 -19.42 -15.75 -31.14
CA THR A 437 -19.77 -17.18 -31.07
C THR A 437 -20.02 -17.75 -32.46
N VAL A 438 -20.69 -17.00 -33.34
CA VAL A 438 -20.94 -17.39 -34.74
C VAL A 438 -19.63 -17.49 -35.52
N VAL A 439 -18.72 -16.51 -35.37
CA VAL A 439 -17.41 -16.54 -36.05
C VAL A 439 -16.57 -17.74 -35.59
N LEU A 440 -16.50 -18.04 -34.29
CA LEU A 440 -15.82 -19.24 -33.80
C LEU A 440 -16.47 -20.52 -34.31
N GLY A 441 -17.80 -20.57 -34.39
CA GLY A 441 -18.55 -21.68 -34.97
C GLY A 441 -18.18 -21.94 -36.43
N PHE A 442 -18.10 -20.89 -37.25
CA PHE A 442 -17.69 -21.02 -38.66
C PHE A 442 -16.24 -21.48 -38.81
N ILE A 443 -15.32 -20.96 -37.99
CA ILE A 443 -13.91 -21.36 -38.02
C ILE A 443 -13.75 -22.84 -37.66
N THR A 444 -14.41 -23.30 -36.60
CA THR A 444 -14.35 -24.70 -36.15
C THR A 444 -14.91 -25.67 -37.18
N ILE A 445 -16.04 -25.35 -37.81
CA ILE A 445 -16.63 -26.16 -38.89
C ILE A 445 -15.70 -26.21 -40.12
N SER A 446 -15.09 -25.08 -40.49
CA SER A 446 -14.16 -25.00 -41.62
C SER A 446 -12.89 -25.83 -41.38
N VAL A 447 -12.37 -25.84 -40.16
CA VAL A 447 -11.22 -26.68 -39.78
C VAL A 447 -11.59 -28.17 -39.78
N CYS A 448 -12.74 -28.54 -39.21
CA CYS A 448 -13.22 -29.92 -39.19
C CYS A 448 -13.42 -30.47 -40.62
N THR A 449 -14.02 -29.68 -41.51
CA THR A 449 -14.22 -30.07 -42.91
C THR A 449 -12.89 -30.25 -43.67
N LEU A 450 -11.91 -29.36 -43.46
CA LEU A 450 -10.56 -29.52 -44.02
C LEU A 450 -9.83 -30.78 -43.50
N PHE A 451 -10.01 -31.11 -42.21
CA PHE A 451 -9.47 -32.33 -41.62
C PHE A 451 -10.13 -33.59 -42.20
N CYS A 452 -11.45 -33.59 -42.35
CA CYS A 452 -12.19 -34.70 -42.98
C CYS A 452 -11.79 -34.90 -44.44
N LEU A 453 -11.57 -33.83 -45.21
CA LEU A 453 -11.13 -33.91 -46.61
C LEU A 453 -9.70 -34.45 -46.74
N LYS A 454 -8.81 -34.18 -45.78
CA LYS A 454 -7.44 -34.74 -45.77
C LYS A 454 -7.41 -36.24 -45.44
N TRP A 455 -8.32 -36.73 -44.62
CA TRP A 455 -8.42 -38.15 -44.25
C TRP A 455 -9.04 -39.04 -45.35
N TYR A 456 -9.64 -38.46 -46.39
CA TYR A 456 -10.27 -39.22 -47.47
C TYR A 456 -9.30 -39.67 -48.59
N ARG A 457 -7.98 -39.41 -48.47
CA ARG A 457 -6.99 -39.93 -49.43
C ARG A 457 -6.69 -41.41 -49.11
N ALA A 458 -6.86 -42.26 -50.13
CA ALA A 458 -7.17 -43.68 -50.02
C ALA A 458 -5.95 -44.62 -49.97
N ASP A 459 -5.87 -45.45 -48.91
CA ASP A 459 -4.89 -46.55 -48.76
C ASP A 459 -5.49 -47.94 -49.08
N ARG A 460 -6.67 -48.01 -49.72
CA ARG A 460 -7.42 -49.27 -49.91
C ARG A 460 -7.76 -49.53 -51.36
N PHE A 461 -7.32 -50.69 -51.85
CA PHE A 461 -7.73 -51.25 -53.14
C PHE A 461 -9.02 -52.06 -52.96
N THR A 462 -10.08 -51.72 -53.70
CA THR A 462 -11.38 -52.43 -53.63
C THR A 462 -11.73 -53.07 -54.98
N ARG A 463 -12.53 -54.14 -54.93
CA ARG A 463 -12.98 -54.87 -56.11
C ARG A 463 -13.74 -53.93 -57.07
N GLY A 464 -13.38 -53.95 -58.35
CA GLY A 464 -13.90 -53.04 -59.37
C GLY A 464 -12.96 -51.88 -59.73
N HIS A 465 -11.92 -51.64 -58.93
CA HIS A 465 -10.79 -50.78 -59.31
C HIS A 465 -9.65 -51.63 -59.91
N SER A 466 -8.91 -51.04 -60.85
CA SER A 466 -7.72 -51.63 -61.44
C SER A 466 -6.59 -50.62 -61.39
N ILE A 467 -5.40 -51.01 -60.92
CA ILE A 467 -4.20 -50.18 -61.05
C ILE A 467 -3.67 -50.37 -62.47
N ARG A 468 -3.39 -49.28 -63.17
CA ARG A 468 -2.75 -49.26 -64.49
C ARG A 468 -1.37 -48.62 -64.42
N ASP A 469 -0.68 -48.56 -65.55
CA ASP A 469 0.61 -47.88 -65.66
C ASP A 469 0.54 -46.42 -65.17
N GLY A 470 1.52 -46.03 -64.36
CA GLY A 470 1.59 -44.71 -63.74
C GLY A 470 0.73 -44.54 -62.48
N GLU A 471 -0.14 -45.51 -62.17
CA GLU A 471 -0.90 -45.54 -60.93
C GLU A 471 -0.19 -46.41 -59.88
N THR A 472 -0.19 -45.95 -58.64
CA THR A 472 0.40 -46.68 -57.52
C THR A 472 -0.46 -46.54 -56.29
N ILE A 473 -0.51 -47.60 -55.48
CA ILE A 473 -1.04 -47.53 -54.12
C ILE A 473 0.12 -47.31 -53.17
N ILE A 474 0.00 -46.28 -52.34
CA ILE A 474 0.99 -45.93 -51.33
C ILE A 474 0.52 -46.51 -49.99
N SER A 475 1.45 -47.12 -49.25
CA SER A 475 1.15 -47.64 -47.90
C SER A 475 0.84 -46.50 -46.92
N GLU A 476 0.02 -46.76 -45.89
CA GLU A 476 -0.40 -45.79 -44.84
C GLU A 476 0.71 -44.93 -44.23
N ARG A 477 1.95 -45.43 -44.16
CA ARG A 477 3.12 -44.69 -43.63
C ARG A 477 4.04 -44.14 -44.71
N GLU A 478 3.58 -44.08 -45.96
CA GLU A 478 4.34 -43.69 -47.16
C GLU A 478 5.69 -44.42 -47.33
N ARG A 479 5.79 -45.67 -46.86
CA ARG A 479 7.04 -46.45 -46.92
C ARG A 479 7.19 -47.28 -48.19
N PHE A 480 6.08 -47.79 -48.70
CA PHE A 480 6.05 -48.67 -49.88
C PHE A 480 5.03 -48.17 -50.89
N ALA A 481 5.30 -48.44 -52.16
CA ALA A 481 4.38 -48.29 -53.27
C ALA A 481 4.18 -49.65 -53.96
N LEU A 482 2.95 -49.92 -54.40
CA LEU A 482 2.57 -51.07 -55.23
C LEU A 482 2.04 -50.55 -56.57
N GLY A 483 2.58 -51.06 -57.68
CA GLY A 483 2.13 -50.69 -59.02
C GLY A 483 2.94 -51.37 -60.12
N PHE A 484 2.79 -50.88 -61.35
CA PHE A 484 3.57 -51.34 -62.50
C PHE A 484 4.92 -50.63 -62.57
N PHE A 485 5.98 -51.36 -62.91
CA PHE A 485 7.32 -50.82 -63.14
C PHE A 485 8.01 -51.57 -64.29
N SER A 486 9.03 -50.94 -64.88
CA SER A 486 9.89 -51.54 -65.90
C SER A 486 11.36 -51.40 -65.49
N PRO A 487 12.18 -52.46 -65.58
CA PRO A 487 13.62 -52.34 -65.40
C PRO A 487 14.24 -51.36 -66.41
N GLN A 488 15.33 -50.67 -66.03
CA GLN A 488 16.00 -49.70 -66.89
C GLN A 488 16.36 -50.31 -68.26
N GLY A 489 15.95 -49.64 -69.34
CA GLY A 489 16.23 -50.05 -70.71
C GLY A 489 15.34 -51.18 -71.24
N SER A 490 14.29 -51.59 -70.52
CA SER A 490 13.34 -52.62 -70.95
C SER A 490 11.94 -52.03 -71.20
N SER A 491 11.25 -52.54 -72.23
CA SER A 491 9.81 -52.28 -72.46
C SER A 491 8.91 -53.30 -71.78
N VAL A 492 9.49 -54.22 -71.01
CA VAL A 492 8.80 -55.33 -70.35
C VAL A 492 8.35 -54.88 -68.96
N ARG A 493 7.06 -55.04 -68.67
CA ARG A 493 6.43 -54.51 -67.45
C ARG A 493 6.13 -55.59 -66.42
N TYR A 494 6.32 -55.22 -65.16
CA TYR A 494 6.07 -56.05 -64.00
C TYR A 494 5.21 -55.31 -62.98
N VAL A 495 4.46 -56.05 -62.17
CA VAL A 495 3.84 -55.53 -60.96
C VAL A 495 4.76 -55.84 -59.79
N GLY A 496 5.05 -54.84 -58.97
CA GLY A 496 5.92 -55.02 -57.82
C GLY A 496 5.64 -54.05 -56.69
N ILE A 497 6.30 -54.31 -55.56
CA ILE A 497 6.34 -53.44 -54.39
C ILE A 497 7.75 -52.88 -54.29
N TRP A 498 7.89 -51.58 -54.06
CA TRP A 498 9.17 -50.91 -53.87
C TRP A 498 9.10 -49.87 -52.75
N TYR A 499 10.27 -49.43 -52.28
CA TYR A 499 10.35 -48.34 -51.32
C TYR A 499 9.96 -47.01 -51.98
N TYR A 500 8.97 -46.33 -51.41
CA TYR A 500 8.45 -45.07 -51.93
C TYR A 500 9.37 -43.89 -51.54
N LYS A 501 9.64 -42.98 -52.47
CA LYS A 501 10.51 -41.79 -52.28
C LYS A 501 11.97 -42.12 -51.88
N VAL A 502 12.48 -43.30 -52.27
CA VAL A 502 13.90 -43.67 -52.11
C VAL A 502 14.56 -43.69 -53.49
N ALA A 503 15.76 -43.13 -53.62
CA ALA A 503 16.49 -43.10 -54.88
C ALA A 503 16.69 -44.52 -55.45
N ASN A 504 16.45 -44.67 -56.76
CA ASN A 504 16.46 -45.93 -57.50
C ASN A 504 15.37 -46.95 -57.13
N GLU A 505 14.41 -46.57 -56.28
CA GLU A 505 13.17 -47.32 -56.00
C GLU A 505 13.37 -48.85 -55.89
N PRO A 506 14.17 -49.32 -54.91
CA PRO A 506 14.53 -50.73 -54.82
C PRO A 506 13.27 -51.60 -54.69
N VAL A 507 13.07 -52.46 -55.68
CA VAL A 507 11.93 -53.37 -55.75
C VAL A 507 12.16 -54.53 -54.78
N VAL A 508 11.25 -54.67 -53.81
CA VAL A 508 11.32 -55.69 -52.76
C VAL A 508 10.54 -56.94 -53.10
N TRP A 509 9.55 -56.84 -54.00
CA TRP A 509 8.75 -57.97 -54.44
C TRP A 509 8.21 -57.75 -55.86
N VAL A 510 8.09 -58.84 -56.63
CA VAL A 510 7.58 -58.83 -58.01
C VAL A 510 6.59 -59.97 -58.17
N ALA A 511 5.38 -59.65 -58.66
CA ALA A 511 4.31 -60.61 -58.87
C ALA A 511 4.60 -61.53 -60.07
N ASN A 512 4.59 -60.96 -61.27
CA ASN A 512 4.60 -61.66 -62.54
C ASN A 512 6.03 -61.85 -63.10
N ARG A 513 6.95 -62.35 -62.26
CA ARG A 513 8.37 -62.51 -62.63
C ARG A 513 8.58 -63.47 -63.80
N GLU A 514 7.79 -64.55 -63.87
CA GLU A 514 7.91 -65.59 -64.90
C GLU A 514 7.20 -65.20 -66.21
N THR A 515 6.11 -64.44 -66.11
CA THR A 515 5.21 -64.08 -67.22
C THR A 515 4.98 -62.56 -67.24
N PRO A 516 5.93 -61.78 -67.80
CA PRO A 516 5.80 -60.34 -67.81
C PRO A 516 4.72 -59.81 -68.76
N VAL A 517 4.31 -58.55 -68.57
CA VAL A 517 3.39 -57.87 -69.50
C VAL A 517 4.20 -57.24 -70.64
N LEU A 518 3.87 -57.58 -71.88
CA LEU A 518 4.64 -57.19 -73.07
C LEU A 518 4.04 -56.01 -73.86
N ASP A 519 2.74 -55.73 -73.66
CA ASP A 519 2.04 -54.61 -74.32
C ASP A 519 2.09 -53.34 -73.44
N ASN A 520 1.20 -52.35 -73.67
CA ASN A 520 0.99 -51.16 -72.82
C ASN A 520 -0.35 -51.16 -72.05
N GLY A 521 -1.14 -52.24 -72.11
CA GLY A 521 -2.51 -52.33 -71.57
C GLY A 521 -2.69 -53.09 -70.26
N GLY A 522 -1.64 -53.34 -69.48
CA GLY A 522 -1.71 -54.18 -68.28
C GLY A 522 -2.55 -53.57 -67.16
N ALA A 523 -3.16 -54.44 -66.34
CA ALA A 523 -3.96 -54.03 -65.19
C ALA A 523 -3.78 -54.99 -64.01
N LEU A 524 -3.56 -54.46 -62.80
CA LEU A 524 -3.62 -55.22 -61.55
C LEU A 524 -5.01 -55.02 -60.95
N THR A 525 -5.74 -56.11 -60.70
CA THR A 525 -7.10 -56.04 -60.13
C THR A 525 -7.37 -57.20 -59.17
N ILE A 526 -8.54 -57.17 -58.52
CA ILE A 526 -9.03 -58.26 -57.66
C ILE A 526 -9.97 -59.13 -58.49
N GLY A 527 -9.58 -60.38 -58.70
CA GLY A 527 -10.35 -61.39 -59.40
C GLY A 527 -11.65 -61.75 -58.69
N ASN A 528 -12.50 -62.51 -59.36
CA ASN A 528 -13.82 -62.83 -58.83
C ASN A 528 -13.80 -63.72 -57.57
N ASP A 529 -12.70 -64.44 -57.40
CA ASP A 529 -12.35 -65.30 -56.28
C ASP A 529 -11.67 -64.52 -55.13
N GLY A 530 -11.46 -63.21 -55.28
CA GLY A 530 -10.81 -62.36 -54.28
C GLY A 530 -9.28 -62.34 -54.36
N ASN A 531 -8.67 -63.07 -55.30
CA ASN A 531 -7.22 -63.07 -55.49
C ASN A 531 -6.76 -61.85 -56.29
N LEU A 532 -5.53 -61.40 -56.07
CA LEU A 532 -4.91 -60.37 -56.91
C LEU A 532 -4.51 -61.00 -58.24
N ILE A 533 -4.93 -60.39 -59.34
CA ILE A 533 -4.62 -60.86 -60.69
C ILE A 533 -3.99 -59.74 -61.51
N VAL A 534 -3.01 -60.11 -62.33
CA VAL A 534 -2.45 -59.23 -63.36
C VAL A 534 -3.01 -59.66 -64.71
N LEU A 535 -3.55 -58.69 -65.44
CA LEU A 535 -4.08 -58.84 -66.78
C LEU A 535 -3.11 -58.23 -67.81
N ASN A 536 -3.03 -58.81 -69.00
CA ASN A 536 -2.42 -58.17 -70.17
C ASN A 536 -3.41 -57.24 -70.90
N GLY A 537 -2.98 -56.57 -71.97
CA GLY A 537 -3.81 -55.65 -72.75
C GLY A 537 -5.04 -56.27 -73.42
N ASP A 538 -5.06 -57.59 -73.59
CA ASP A 538 -6.20 -58.36 -74.10
C ASP A 538 -7.13 -58.88 -72.98
N ASN A 539 -6.92 -58.44 -71.72
CA ASN A 539 -7.60 -58.92 -70.52
C ASN A 539 -7.40 -60.41 -70.17
N ASN A 540 -6.33 -61.04 -70.66
CA ASN A 540 -5.94 -62.38 -70.24
C ASN A 540 -5.19 -62.34 -68.91
N ILE A 541 -5.48 -63.28 -68.01
CA ILE A 541 -4.78 -63.41 -66.72
C ILE A 541 -3.39 -63.98 -66.98
N ILE A 542 -2.37 -63.21 -66.64
CA ILE A 542 -0.95 -63.59 -66.79
C ILE A 542 -0.29 -63.92 -65.44
N TRP A 543 -0.89 -63.49 -64.33
CA TRP A 543 -0.47 -63.84 -62.98
C TRP A 543 -1.65 -63.78 -62.01
N SER A 544 -1.65 -64.63 -60.99
CA SER A 544 -2.60 -64.62 -59.88
C SER A 544 -1.87 -64.90 -58.57
N SER A 545 -2.35 -64.33 -57.46
CA SER A 545 -1.80 -64.56 -56.12
C SER A 545 -2.19 -65.90 -55.48
N LYS A 546 -2.84 -66.79 -56.25
CA LYS A 546 -3.34 -68.08 -55.77
C LYS A 546 -2.24 -69.12 -55.60
#